data_AF-A0A9Q5I2E1-F1
#
_entry.id   AF-A0A9Q5I2E1-F1
#
_cell.length_a   1.000
_cell.length_b   1.000
_cell.length_c   1.000
_cell.angle_alpha   90.00
_cell.angle_beta   90.00
_cell.angle_gamma   90.00
#
_symmetry.space_group_name_H-M   'P 1'
#
loop_
_entity.id
_entity.type
_entity.pdbx_description
1 polymer ?
#
loop_
_entity_poly.entity_id
_entity_poly.type
_entity_poly.pdbx_seq_one_letter_code
_entity_poly.pdbx_strand_id
1 'polypeptide(L)'
;MANPSLDPYVANAENKDITPQKKIEDLKVILKTVQTGMLTTRDKDGTLHSRAMTPAGPYSDTQLTLYFLANNVSHKFEELQSDSNVNVSFYDEKSTNWASFAGTATVSQNKELIKKLWSPLTSAYFGDLKDGEHKGDENDPRVSVIEVVPNEIKYWVATHGSVTRAVETAFDAVTGRTVAPGELRTITKSETPSYAAVDDSDNFENLIQGLHDLNKTRYVTAVGIVLLLYDHFLTLADSIDFIKNSPPSIEKTVFLLNRYLVFLSQICAAVFMDHFSGSDLPDLSCQIVISLTFVVGILSIASSNALVMLRVIHLWNRDHCIIKLLAYGFILSFLATVGFAIEVMYRSLSSIRYASYAHSCVSTVKASTLPGVWASSLVFEVMVLALVIYNGLSRPRGNTTPLTRVLYRDGVLFFAALAGAYFSPIVTDDN
;
A
#
# COMPACT_ATOMS: atom_id res chain seq x y z
N MET A 1 -30.24 -28.69 -14.42
CA MET A 1 -30.14 -27.68 -13.33
C MET A 1 -30.27 -28.42 -12.02
N ALA A 2 -29.44 -28.09 -11.02
CA ALA A 2 -29.54 -28.66 -9.67
C ALA A 2 -30.88 -28.25 -9.04
N ASN A 3 -31.52 -29.16 -8.30
CA ASN A 3 -32.76 -28.86 -7.57
C ASN A 3 -32.38 -28.15 -6.26
N PRO A 4 -32.73 -26.87 -6.05
CA PRO A 4 -32.30 -26.11 -4.87
C PRO A 4 -32.74 -26.71 -3.54
N SER A 5 -33.84 -27.48 -3.53
CA SER A 5 -34.30 -28.18 -2.32
C SER A 5 -33.47 -29.42 -1.96
N LEU A 6 -32.71 -29.95 -2.91
CA LEU A 6 -31.79 -31.07 -2.71
C LEU A 6 -30.34 -30.65 -2.53
N ASP A 7 -29.99 -29.39 -2.88
CA ASP A 7 -28.68 -28.79 -2.66
C ASP A 7 -28.82 -27.38 -2.05
N PRO A 8 -29.17 -27.31 -0.75
CA PRO A 8 -29.29 -26.03 -0.06
C PRO A 8 -27.93 -25.31 0.10
N TYR A 9 -26.81 -26.03 0.00
CA TYR A 9 -25.47 -25.44 0.14
C TYR A 9 -25.15 -24.51 -1.02
N VAL A 10 -25.30 -24.99 -2.25
CA VAL A 10 -25.07 -24.15 -3.45
C VAL A 10 -26.10 -23.03 -3.50
N ALA A 11 -27.36 -23.30 -3.17
CA ALA A 11 -28.40 -22.28 -3.15
C ALA A 11 -28.11 -21.14 -2.15
N ASN A 12 -27.53 -21.46 -0.98
CA ASN A 12 -27.17 -20.46 0.03
C ASN A 12 -25.84 -19.74 -0.29
N ALA A 13 -24.94 -20.40 -1.04
CA ALA A 13 -23.67 -19.80 -1.46
C ALA A 13 -23.80 -18.89 -2.69
N GLU A 14 -24.78 -19.14 -3.56
CA GLU A 14 -24.89 -18.44 -4.84
C GLU A 14 -25.41 -17.02 -4.65
N ASN A 15 -24.53 -16.02 -4.84
CA ASN A 15 -24.92 -14.61 -4.79
C ASN A 15 -25.13 -14.04 -6.20
N LYS A 16 -26.39 -13.71 -6.53
CA LYS A 16 -26.80 -13.18 -7.85
C LYS A 16 -26.91 -11.65 -7.88
N ASP A 17 -26.88 -10.99 -6.73
CA ASP A 17 -27.17 -9.55 -6.59
C ASP A 17 -25.92 -8.66 -6.70
N ILE A 18 -24.88 -9.16 -7.39
CA ILE A 18 -23.57 -8.50 -7.50
C ILE A 18 -23.37 -7.99 -8.92
N THR A 19 -22.91 -6.74 -9.04
CA THR A 19 -22.64 -6.11 -10.33
C THR A 19 -21.52 -6.84 -11.09
N PRO A 20 -21.57 -6.93 -12.43
CA PRO A 20 -20.50 -7.56 -13.22
C PRO A 20 -19.11 -6.99 -12.92
N GLN A 21 -19.00 -5.67 -12.72
CA GLN A 21 -17.75 -5.00 -12.34
C GLN A 21 -17.19 -5.55 -11.03
N LYS A 22 -18.03 -5.62 -9.99
CA LYS A 22 -17.61 -6.17 -8.69
C LYS A 22 -17.22 -7.64 -8.79
N LYS A 23 -17.91 -8.41 -9.64
CA LYS A 23 -17.51 -9.81 -9.90
C LYS A 23 -16.11 -9.91 -10.51
N ILE A 24 -15.76 -9.02 -11.43
CA ILE A 24 -14.44 -8.99 -12.08
C ILE A 24 -13.36 -8.54 -11.09
N GLU A 25 -13.64 -7.52 -10.28
CA GLU A 25 -12.72 -7.03 -9.24
C GLU A 25 -12.34 -8.13 -8.25
N ASP A 26 -13.33 -8.84 -7.71
CA ASP A 26 -13.10 -9.87 -6.69
C ASP A 26 -12.39 -11.10 -7.27
N LEU A 27 -12.70 -11.48 -8.52
CA LEU A 27 -11.95 -12.51 -9.25
C LEU A 27 -10.47 -12.13 -9.40
N LYS A 28 -10.18 -10.86 -9.70
CA LYS A 28 -8.81 -10.37 -9.86
C LYS A 28 -7.99 -10.42 -8.57
N VAL A 29 -8.62 -10.28 -7.41
CA VAL A 29 -7.95 -10.49 -6.12
C VAL A 29 -7.39 -11.91 -6.06
N ILE A 30 -8.19 -12.92 -6.46
CA ILE A 30 -7.74 -14.32 -6.49
C ILE A 30 -6.56 -14.49 -7.44
N LEU A 31 -6.65 -13.95 -8.67
CA LEU A 31 -5.57 -14.04 -9.66
C LEU A 31 -4.27 -13.40 -9.17
N LYS A 32 -4.35 -12.23 -8.52
CA LYS A 32 -3.18 -11.51 -7.99
C LYS A 32 -2.54 -12.21 -6.80
N THR A 33 -3.34 -12.84 -5.94
CA THR A 33 -2.86 -13.56 -4.77
C THR A 33 -2.21 -14.89 -5.15
N VAL A 34 -2.88 -15.67 -6.02
CA VAL A 34 -2.42 -17.01 -6.40
C VAL A 34 -1.29 -16.93 -7.44
N GLN A 35 -1.38 -15.98 -8.37
CA GLN A 35 -0.45 -15.73 -9.50
C GLN A 35 -0.31 -16.87 -10.51
N THR A 36 -0.11 -18.10 -10.05
CA THR A 36 0.11 -19.28 -10.88
C THR A 36 -1.18 -20.10 -10.96
N GLY A 37 -1.68 -20.29 -12.17
CA GLY A 37 -2.82 -21.16 -12.44
C GLY A 37 -2.38 -22.56 -12.86
N MET A 38 -3.29 -23.52 -12.75
CA MET A 38 -3.11 -24.87 -13.29
C MET A 38 -3.85 -24.97 -14.62
N LEU A 39 -3.13 -24.89 -15.73
CA LEU A 39 -3.69 -25.08 -17.07
C LEU A 39 -3.88 -26.59 -17.30
N THR A 40 -5.13 -26.97 -17.52
CA THR A 40 -5.55 -28.34 -17.83
C THR A 40 -5.98 -28.44 -19.28
N THR A 41 -5.30 -29.30 -20.01
CA THR A 41 -5.53 -29.64 -21.42
C THR A 41 -5.95 -31.11 -21.51
N ARG A 42 -6.54 -31.48 -22.65
CA ARG A 42 -7.00 -32.84 -22.92
C ARG A 42 -6.27 -33.41 -24.12
N ASP A 43 -5.73 -34.62 -23.96
CA ASP A 43 -5.12 -35.37 -25.05
C ASP A 43 -6.19 -36.16 -25.83
N LYS A 44 -5.84 -36.67 -27.02
CA LYS A 44 -6.73 -37.37 -27.96
C LYS A 44 -7.36 -38.63 -27.38
N ASP A 45 -6.66 -39.31 -26.48
CA ASP A 45 -7.15 -40.48 -25.75
C ASP A 45 -8.13 -40.12 -24.62
N GLY A 46 -8.29 -38.82 -24.36
CA GLY A 46 -9.14 -38.26 -23.32
C GLY A 46 -8.43 -37.99 -21.99
N THR A 47 -7.13 -38.30 -21.89
CA THR A 47 -6.33 -38.06 -20.69
C THR A 47 -6.23 -36.56 -20.39
N LEU A 48 -6.39 -36.19 -19.12
CA LEU A 48 -6.30 -34.80 -18.68
C LEU A 48 -4.92 -34.51 -18.10
N HIS A 49 -4.31 -33.45 -18.60
CA HIS A 49 -2.94 -33.08 -18.32
C HIS A 49 -2.93 -31.67 -17.73
N SER A 50 -2.64 -31.54 -16.43
CA SER A 50 -2.54 -30.24 -15.75
C SER A 50 -1.08 -29.79 -15.61
N ARG A 51 -0.83 -28.48 -15.62
CA ARG A 51 0.51 -27.89 -15.45
C ARG A 51 0.42 -26.50 -14.83
N ALA A 52 1.36 -26.20 -13.93
CA ALA A 52 1.50 -24.87 -13.35
C ALA A 52 1.97 -23.89 -14.44
N MET A 53 1.21 -22.83 -14.63
CA MET A 53 1.50 -21.77 -15.59
C MET A 53 1.08 -20.42 -15.03
N THR A 54 1.97 -19.44 -15.14
CA THR A 54 1.69 -18.05 -14.74
C THR A 54 1.13 -17.29 -15.95
N PRO A 55 -0.08 -16.71 -15.86
CA PRO A 55 -0.59 -15.86 -16.93
C PRO A 55 0.34 -14.67 -17.17
N ALA A 56 0.68 -14.42 -18.42
CA ALA A 56 1.34 -13.20 -18.86
C ALA A 56 0.29 -12.06 -18.85
N GLY A 57 0.09 -11.47 -17.67
CA GLY A 57 -0.60 -10.19 -17.39
C GLY A 57 -2.00 -9.96 -17.99
N PRO A 58 -3.02 -9.57 -17.21
CA PRO A 58 -4.14 -8.84 -17.78
C PRO A 58 -3.69 -7.40 -18.12
N TYR A 59 -3.99 -6.92 -19.33
CA TYR A 59 -3.64 -5.56 -19.80
C TYR A 59 -4.74 -4.53 -19.56
N SER A 60 -5.87 -4.96 -18.99
CA SER A 60 -7.03 -4.09 -18.78
C SER A 60 -7.80 -4.49 -17.52
N ASP A 61 -8.44 -3.49 -16.92
CA ASP A 61 -9.30 -3.64 -15.74
C ASP A 61 -10.51 -4.56 -15.96
N THR A 62 -10.88 -4.80 -17.21
CA THR A 62 -12.00 -5.69 -17.57
C THR A 62 -11.56 -6.97 -18.29
N GLN A 63 -10.26 -7.15 -18.54
CA GLN A 63 -9.76 -8.33 -19.24
C GLN A 63 -9.93 -9.60 -18.39
N LEU A 64 -10.61 -10.58 -18.97
CA LEU A 64 -10.80 -11.93 -18.40
C LEU A 64 -10.07 -13.02 -19.20
N THR A 65 -9.58 -12.70 -20.40
CA THR A 65 -8.73 -13.57 -21.20
C THR A 65 -7.38 -13.77 -20.51
N LEU A 66 -6.94 -15.02 -20.40
CA LEU A 66 -5.63 -15.36 -19.86
C LEU A 66 -4.67 -15.62 -21.02
N TYR A 67 -3.51 -14.95 -21.02
CA TYR A 67 -2.44 -15.23 -21.96
C TYR A 67 -1.34 -15.99 -21.26
N PHE A 68 -0.68 -16.90 -21.97
CA PHE A 68 0.50 -17.59 -21.47
C PHE A 68 1.58 -17.62 -22.53
N LEU A 69 2.81 -17.28 -22.17
CA LEU A 69 3.98 -17.51 -23.02
C LEU A 69 4.51 -18.92 -22.77
N ALA A 70 4.70 -19.67 -23.84
CA ALA A 70 5.18 -21.04 -23.76
C ALA A 70 6.01 -21.43 -24.98
N ASN A 71 6.86 -22.44 -24.79
CA ASN A 71 7.64 -23.04 -25.87
C ASN A 71 6.76 -24.00 -26.69
N ASN A 72 6.54 -23.67 -27.97
CA ASN A 72 5.68 -24.40 -28.90
C ASN A 72 6.13 -25.82 -29.23
N VAL A 73 7.36 -26.20 -28.88
CA VAL A 73 7.88 -27.57 -29.01
C VAL A 73 7.36 -28.49 -27.89
N SER A 74 6.64 -27.94 -26.90
CA SER A 74 6.09 -28.72 -25.79
C SER A 74 4.83 -29.51 -26.18
N HIS A 75 4.67 -30.73 -25.65
CA HIS A 75 3.52 -31.63 -25.87
C HIS A 75 2.12 -30.96 -25.73
N LYS A 76 2.00 -29.97 -24.84
CA LYS A 76 0.75 -29.22 -24.63
C LYS A 76 0.20 -28.58 -25.91
N PHE A 77 1.07 -28.24 -26.87
CA PHE A 77 0.62 -27.65 -28.14
C PHE A 77 -0.04 -28.70 -29.06
N GLU A 78 0.36 -29.97 -28.98
CA GLU A 78 -0.32 -31.06 -29.69
C GLU A 78 -1.71 -31.33 -29.09
N GLU A 79 -1.82 -31.30 -27.76
CA GLU A 79 -3.07 -31.41 -27.02
C GLU A 79 -4.03 -30.27 -27.43
N LEU A 80 -3.56 -29.03 -27.39
CA LEU A 80 -4.33 -27.83 -27.76
C LEU A 80 -4.77 -27.80 -29.23
N GLN A 81 -3.98 -28.37 -30.14
CA GLN A 81 -4.39 -28.52 -31.54
C GLN A 81 -5.51 -29.55 -31.70
N SER A 82 -5.56 -30.57 -30.85
CA SER A 82 -6.56 -31.64 -30.91
C SER A 82 -7.87 -31.27 -30.22
N ASP A 83 -7.80 -30.61 -29.06
CA ASP A 83 -8.94 -30.12 -28.31
C ASP A 83 -8.62 -28.74 -27.71
N SER A 84 -9.31 -27.72 -28.20
CA SER A 84 -9.15 -26.35 -27.74
C SER A 84 -9.84 -26.10 -26.39
N ASN A 85 -10.66 -27.02 -25.87
CA ASN A 85 -11.33 -26.83 -24.59
C ASN A 85 -10.34 -27.01 -23.44
N VAL A 86 -10.22 -25.99 -22.61
CA VAL A 86 -9.29 -25.98 -21.48
C VAL A 86 -9.96 -25.51 -20.21
N ASN A 87 -9.35 -25.87 -19.08
CA ASN A 87 -9.62 -25.25 -17.80
C ASN A 87 -8.36 -24.63 -17.22
N VAL A 88 -8.47 -23.44 -16.63
CA VAL A 88 -7.41 -22.88 -15.78
C VAL A 88 -7.97 -22.71 -14.38
N SER A 89 -7.34 -23.38 -13.40
CA SER A 89 -7.77 -23.29 -12.00
C SER A 89 -6.75 -22.55 -11.14
N PHE A 90 -7.26 -21.83 -10.15
CA PHE A 90 -6.49 -21.10 -9.14
C PHE A 90 -7.03 -21.49 -7.77
N TYR A 91 -6.14 -21.68 -6.80
CA TYR A 91 -6.51 -22.01 -5.42
C TYR A 91 -5.56 -21.30 -4.46
N ASP A 92 -6.11 -20.50 -3.56
CA ASP A 92 -5.37 -19.90 -2.44
C ASP A 92 -5.63 -20.73 -1.18
N GLU A 93 -4.62 -21.46 -0.72
CA GLU A 93 -4.72 -22.28 0.50
C GLU A 93 -5.00 -21.47 1.77
N LYS A 94 -4.64 -20.18 1.82
CA LYS A 94 -4.78 -19.35 3.01
C LYS A 94 -6.22 -18.88 3.20
N SER A 95 -6.82 -18.32 2.16
CA SER A 95 -8.21 -17.86 2.18
C SER A 95 -9.21 -18.96 1.82
N THR A 96 -8.76 -20.00 1.13
CA THR A 96 -9.56 -20.99 0.39
C THR A 96 -10.36 -20.41 -0.77
N ASN A 97 -10.00 -19.22 -1.23
CA ASN A 97 -10.56 -18.67 -2.46
C ASN A 97 -10.06 -19.49 -3.65
N TRP A 98 -10.94 -19.68 -4.64
CA TRP A 98 -10.56 -20.41 -5.84
C TRP A 98 -11.30 -19.86 -7.05
N ALA A 99 -10.71 -20.05 -8.22
CA ALA A 99 -11.31 -19.69 -9.50
C ALA A 99 -11.09 -20.80 -10.51
N SER A 100 -12.06 -21.00 -11.40
CA SER A 100 -12.07 -21.99 -12.47
C SER A 100 -12.53 -21.31 -13.75
N PHE A 101 -11.61 -21.20 -14.71
CA PHE A 101 -11.84 -20.62 -16.03
C PHE A 101 -12.10 -21.76 -17.00
N ALA A 102 -13.37 -22.01 -17.34
CA ALA A 102 -13.74 -22.95 -18.40
C ALA A 102 -13.79 -22.17 -19.73
N GLY A 103 -12.93 -22.51 -20.67
CA GLY A 103 -12.73 -21.69 -21.87
C GLY A 103 -12.17 -22.45 -23.05
N THR A 104 -11.88 -21.68 -24.10
CA THR A 104 -11.29 -22.15 -25.33
C THR A 104 -9.92 -21.51 -25.49
N ALA A 105 -8.91 -22.33 -25.79
CA ALA A 105 -7.54 -21.92 -26.03
C ALA A 105 -7.24 -21.78 -27.53
N THR A 106 -6.57 -20.71 -27.90
CA THR A 106 -6.00 -20.45 -29.23
C THR A 106 -4.49 -20.27 -29.11
N VAL A 107 -3.75 -20.75 -30.11
CA VAL A 107 -2.30 -20.58 -30.17
C VAL A 107 -1.96 -19.52 -31.20
N SER A 108 -1.09 -18.57 -30.83
CA SER A 108 -0.65 -17.47 -31.69
C SER A 108 0.86 -17.27 -31.61
N GLN A 109 1.50 -17.03 -32.75
CA GLN A 109 2.90 -16.59 -32.88
C GLN A 109 3.00 -15.12 -33.30
N ASN A 110 1.96 -14.32 -33.02
CA ASN A 110 1.97 -12.90 -33.33
C ASN A 110 3.09 -12.19 -32.54
N LYS A 111 4.09 -11.67 -33.25
CA LYS A 111 5.26 -10.99 -32.66
C LYS A 111 4.90 -9.73 -31.87
N GLU A 112 3.88 -8.99 -32.29
CA GLU A 112 3.45 -7.79 -31.56
C GLU A 112 2.82 -8.17 -30.21
N LEU A 113 2.01 -9.23 -30.20
CA LEU A 113 1.43 -9.76 -28.98
C LEU A 113 2.52 -10.33 -28.06
N ILE A 114 3.44 -11.13 -28.59
CA ILE A 114 4.57 -11.67 -27.82
C ILE A 114 5.37 -10.53 -27.19
N LYS A 115 5.73 -9.51 -27.96
CA LYS A 115 6.47 -8.34 -27.46
C LYS A 115 5.71 -7.61 -26.35
N LYS A 116 4.38 -7.48 -26.48
CA LYS A 116 3.52 -6.89 -25.44
C LYS A 116 3.49 -7.74 -24.17
N LEU A 117 3.48 -9.07 -24.31
CA LEU A 117 3.47 -10.06 -23.22
C LEU A 117 4.84 -10.32 -22.58
N TRP A 118 5.91 -9.89 -23.22
CA TRP A 118 7.26 -10.27 -22.84
C TRP A 118 7.74 -9.53 -21.60
N SER A 119 8.40 -10.26 -20.70
CA SER A 119 9.14 -9.68 -19.58
C SER A 119 10.60 -10.14 -19.65
N PRO A 120 11.57 -9.36 -19.15
CA PRO A 120 12.97 -9.80 -19.12
C PRO A 120 13.17 -11.15 -18.43
N LEU A 121 12.37 -11.45 -17.40
CA LEU A 121 12.40 -12.72 -16.68
C LEU A 121 11.91 -13.90 -17.51
N THR A 122 11.08 -13.67 -18.55
CA THR A 122 10.57 -14.72 -19.43
C THR A 122 11.69 -15.43 -20.19
N SER A 123 12.76 -14.70 -20.55
CA SER A 123 13.92 -15.25 -21.28
C SER A 123 14.56 -16.46 -20.60
N ALA A 124 14.55 -16.50 -19.26
CA ALA A 124 15.11 -17.58 -18.46
C ALA A 124 14.46 -18.95 -18.74
N TYR A 125 13.22 -18.98 -19.21
CA TYR A 125 12.48 -20.22 -19.50
C TYR A 125 12.73 -20.78 -20.91
N PHE A 126 13.34 -20.00 -21.81
CA PHE A 126 13.64 -20.43 -23.18
C PHE A 126 15.12 -20.79 -23.37
N GLY A 127 16.01 -19.97 -22.79
CA GLY A 127 17.46 -20.12 -22.89
C GLY A 127 18.01 -19.94 -24.30
N ASP A 128 19.27 -19.50 -24.38
CA ASP A 128 20.00 -19.38 -25.64
C ASP A 128 20.66 -20.73 -26.01
N LEU A 129 20.30 -21.29 -27.17
CA LEU A 129 20.91 -22.52 -27.69
C LEU A 129 22.25 -22.28 -28.40
N LYS A 130 22.66 -21.01 -28.59
CA LYS A 130 23.89 -20.58 -29.25
C LYS A 130 24.02 -21.03 -30.71
N ASP A 131 22.90 -21.30 -31.37
CA ASP A 131 22.83 -21.65 -32.79
C ASP A 131 22.58 -20.43 -33.70
N GLY A 132 22.41 -19.24 -33.09
CA GLY A 132 22.18 -17.97 -33.79
C GLY A 132 20.71 -17.68 -34.10
N GLU A 133 19.82 -18.65 -33.96
CA GLU A 133 18.38 -18.53 -34.23
C GLU A 133 17.54 -18.60 -32.95
N HIS A 134 17.88 -19.50 -32.04
CA HIS A 134 17.15 -19.75 -30.78
C HIS A 134 17.82 -19.06 -29.61
N LYS A 135 17.65 -17.73 -29.54
CA LYS A 135 18.34 -16.85 -28.59
C LYS A 135 17.68 -16.78 -27.21
N GLY A 136 16.46 -17.32 -27.06
CA GLY A 136 15.67 -17.17 -25.84
C GLY A 136 15.16 -15.74 -25.59
N ASP A 137 15.09 -14.91 -26.63
CA ASP A 137 14.53 -13.56 -26.62
C ASP A 137 13.10 -13.55 -27.20
N GLU A 138 12.45 -12.39 -27.21
CA GLU A 138 11.07 -12.24 -27.71
C GLU A 138 10.89 -12.56 -29.21
N ASN A 139 11.99 -12.69 -29.96
CA ASN A 139 11.99 -13.02 -31.38
C ASN A 139 12.27 -14.51 -31.64
N ASP A 140 12.53 -15.28 -30.59
CA ASP A 140 12.82 -16.71 -30.69
C ASP A 140 11.60 -17.46 -31.27
N PRO A 141 11.77 -18.25 -32.35
CA PRO A 141 10.66 -18.92 -33.05
C PRO A 141 9.94 -19.97 -32.18
N ARG A 142 10.54 -20.39 -31.07
CA ARG A 142 9.92 -21.30 -30.09
C ARG A 142 8.87 -20.61 -29.23
N VAL A 143 8.90 -19.28 -29.14
CA VAL A 143 7.96 -18.52 -28.31
C VAL A 143 6.59 -18.50 -28.97
N SER A 144 5.57 -18.87 -28.21
CA SER A 144 4.18 -18.80 -28.64
C SER A 144 3.28 -18.38 -27.49
N VAL A 145 2.17 -17.73 -27.84
CA VAL A 145 1.13 -17.30 -26.93
C VAL A 145 0.00 -18.32 -26.95
N ILE A 146 -0.38 -18.82 -25.78
CA ILE A 146 -1.64 -19.53 -25.58
C ILE A 146 -2.62 -18.51 -25.01
N GLU A 147 -3.64 -18.17 -25.79
CA GLU A 147 -4.73 -17.29 -25.41
C GLU A 147 -5.92 -18.15 -24.95
N VAL A 148 -6.36 -17.99 -23.71
CA VAL A 148 -7.51 -18.69 -23.15
C VAL A 148 -8.66 -17.71 -22.97
N VAL A 149 -9.67 -17.84 -23.82
CA VAL A 149 -10.90 -17.06 -23.77
C VAL A 149 -11.93 -17.81 -22.92
N PRO A 150 -12.33 -17.31 -21.74
CA PRO A 150 -13.29 -18.00 -20.88
C PRO A 150 -14.70 -17.95 -21.47
N ASN A 151 -15.40 -19.07 -21.45
CA ASN A 151 -16.84 -19.18 -21.72
C ASN A 151 -17.65 -19.02 -20.41
N GLU A 152 -17.10 -19.55 -19.32
CA GLU A 152 -17.64 -19.46 -17.96
C GLU A 152 -16.47 -19.33 -16.98
N ILE A 153 -16.61 -18.45 -16.01
CA ILE A 153 -15.71 -18.37 -14.86
C ILE A 153 -16.54 -18.61 -13.60
N LYS A 154 -16.21 -19.67 -12.87
CA LYS A 154 -16.77 -19.93 -11.54
C LYS A 154 -15.70 -19.70 -10.50
N TYR A 155 -16.02 -18.96 -9.46
CA TYR A 155 -15.07 -18.70 -8.40
C TYR A 155 -15.77 -18.56 -7.05
N TRP A 156 -15.00 -18.82 -6.00
CA TRP A 156 -15.42 -18.78 -4.62
C TRP A 156 -14.66 -17.70 -3.86
N VAL A 157 -15.40 -16.93 -3.08
CA VAL A 157 -14.86 -15.91 -2.17
C VAL A 157 -15.31 -16.25 -0.76
N ALA A 158 -14.37 -16.52 0.14
CA ALA A 158 -14.65 -16.62 1.57
C ALA A 158 -15.06 -15.25 2.12
N THR A 159 -16.21 -15.17 2.79
CA THR A 159 -16.73 -13.93 3.39
C THR A 159 -16.24 -13.69 4.81
N HIS A 160 -15.66 -14.72 5.44
CA HIS A 160 -15.18 -14.69 6.81
C HIS A 160 -13.74 -15.21 6.91
N GLY A 161 -13.00 -14.72 7.91
CA GLY A 161 -11.66 -15.23 8.24
C GLY A 161 -11.66 -16.72 8.60
N SER A 162 -10.50 -17.36 8.45
CA SER A 162 -10.35 -18.82 8.61
C SER A 162 -10.84 -19.37 9.95
N VAL A 163 -10.65 -18.63 11.05
CA VAL A 163 -11.09 -19.00 12.41
C VAL A 163 -12.61 -18.88 12.55
N THR A 164 -13.20 -17.77 12.11
CA THR A 164 -14.66 -17.55 12.17
C THR A 164 -15.39 -18.61 11.37
N ARG A 165 -14.90 -18.92 10.16
CA ARG A 165 -15.45 -19.99 9.32
C ARG A 165 -15.41 -21.35 10.03
N ALA A 166 -14.32 -21.67 10.73
CA ALA A 166 -14.21 -22.94 11.46
C ALA A 166 -15.25 -23.03 12.59
N VAL A 167 -15.51 -21.93 13.31
CA VAL A 167 -16.52 -21.84 14.36
C VAL A 167 -17.94 -21.98 13.80
N GLU A 168 -18.26 -21.26 12.71
CA GLU A 168 -19.56 -21.33 12.04
C GLU A 168 -19.82 -22.73 11.49
N THR A 169 -18.84 -23.32 10.82
CA THR A 169 -18.95 -24.69 10.29
C THR A 169 -19.21 -25.70 11.42
N ALA A 170 -18.53 -25.55 12.56
CA ALA A 170 -18.75 -26.41 13.72
C ALA A 170 -20.15 -26.20 14.34
N PHE A 171 -20.60 -24.96 14.45
CA PHE A 171 -21.93 -24.62 14.94
C PHE A 171 -23.04 -25.16 14.03
N ASP A 172 -22.88 -25.03 12.71
CA ASP A 172 -23.83 -25.51 11.72
C ASP A 172 -23.90 -27.04 11.68
N ALA A 173 -22.75 -27.71 11.79
CA ALA A 173 -22.69 -29.17 11.91
C ALA A 173 -23.43 -29.69 13.15
N VAL A 174 -23.35 -28.97 14.28
CA VAL A 174 -24.07 -29.32 15.52
C VAL A 174 -25.56 -28.98 15.45
N THR A 175 -25.93 -27.86 14.80
CA THR A 175 -27.32 -27.40 14.72
C THR A 175 -28.10 -27.95 13.53
N GLY A 176 -27.44 -28.67 12.63
CA GLY A 176 -28.02 -29.20 11.40
C GLY A 176 -28.42 -28.11 10.39
N ARG A 177 -27.88 -26.89 10.54
CA ARG A 177 -28.09 -25.78 9.60
C ARG A 177 -27.10 -25.89 8.44
N THR A 178 -27.48 -25.33 7.29
CA THR A 178 -26.61 -25.24 6.11
C THR A 178 -26.36 -23.77 5.81
N VAL A 179 -25.27 -23.19 6.32
CA VAL A 179 -24.82 -21.86 5.92
C VAL A 179 -23.55 -22.01 5.10
N ALA A 180 -23.50 -21.31 3.96
CA ALA A 180 -22.32 -21.28 3.13
C ALA A 180 -21.34 -20.24 3.71
N PRO A 181 -20.12 -20.60 4.10
CA PRO A 181 -19.16 -19.68 4.74
C PRO A 181 -18.46 -18.75 3.73
N GLY A 182 -19.07 -18.55 2.59
CA GLY A 182 -18.55 -17.80 1.46
C GLY A 182 -19.54 -17.82 0.31
N GLU A 183 -19.17 -17.11 -0.74
CA GLU A 183 -20.02 -16.88 -1.89
C GLU A 183 -19.46 -17.59 -3.12
N LEU A 184 -20.31 -18.35 -3.80
CA LEU A 184 -20.07 -18.88 -5.12
C LEU A 184 -20.60 -17.89 -6.16
N ARG A 185 -19.72 -17.48 -7.08
CA ARG A 185 -20.05 -16.50 -8.11
C ARG A 185 -19.71 -17.05 -9.48
N THR A 186 -20.53 -16.66 -10.45
CA THR A 186 -20.37 -17.06 -11.86
C THR A 186 -20.34 -15.82 -12.74
N ILE A 187 -19.38 -15.78 -13.67
CA ILE A 187 -19.32 -14.84 -14.78
C ILE A 187 -19.52 -15.64 -16.06
N THR A 188 -20.54 -15.29 -16.84
CA THR A 188 -20.82 -15.93 -18.13
C THR A 188 -20.41 -15.04 -19.30
N LYS A 189 -20.31 -15.63 -20.50
CA LYS A 189 -19.99 -14.91 -21.75
C LYS A 189 -20.91 -13.71 -22.07
N SER A 190 -22.13 -13.65 -21.52
CA SER A 190 -23.01 -12.47 -21.67
C SER A 190 -22.64 -11.31 -20.75
N GLU A 191 -21.90 -11.57 -19.67
CA GLU A 191 -21.42 -10.57 -18.71
C GLU A 191 -19.97 -10.14 -19.02
N THR A 192 -19.27 -10.87 -19.90
CA THR A 192 -17.96 -10.46 -20.38
C THR A 192 -18.11 -9.28 -21.35
N PRO A 193 -17.52 -8.11 -21.10
CA PRO A 193 -17.54 -7.03 -22.07
C PRO A 193 -16.94 -7.53 -23.39
N SER A 194 -17.66 -7.33 -24.49
CA SER A 194 -17.15 -7.63 -25.83
C SER A 194 -15.83 -6.91 -26.01
N TYR A 195 -14.79 -7.67 -26.35
CA TYR A 195 -13.43 -7.22 -26.58
C TYR A 195 -13.38 -5.95 -27.46
N ALA A 196 -13.12 -4.80 -26.83
CA ALA A 196 -12.44 -3.68 -27.46
C ALA A 196 -11.13 -3.54 -26.70
N ALA A 197 -10.01 -3.67 -27.41
CA ALA A 197 -8.69 -3.40 -26.86
C ALA A 197 -8.69 -1.96 -26.32
N VAL A 198 -8.63 -1.81 -25.00
CA VAL A 198 -8.40 -0.53 -24.34
C VAL A 198 -6.99 -0.57 -23.79
N ASP A 199 -6.21 0.37 -24.31
CA ASP A 199 -4.87 0.77 -23.91
C ASP A 199 -4.97 1.42 -22.52
N ASP A 200 -4.40 0.80 -21.48
CA ASP A 200 -4.37 1.40 -20.14
C ASP A 200 -3.23 0.81 -19.27
N SER A 201 -2.00 0.84 -19.81
CA SER A 201 -0.78 0.44 -19.10
C SER A 201 -0.52 1.23 -17.82
N ASP A 202 -1.06 2.44 -17.72
CA ASP A 202 -0.73 3.38 -16.64
C ASP A 202 -1.40 3.00 -15.31
N ASN A 203 -2.63 2.47 -15.33
CA ASN A 203 -3.39 2.21 -14.09
C ASN A 203 -2.93 0.97 -13.30
N PHE A 204 -2.37 -0.05 -13.96
CA PHE A 204 -1.91 -1.28 -13.29
C PHE A 204 -0.54 -1.11 -12.63
N GLU A 205 0.41 -0.43 -13.31
CA GLU A 205 1.67 -0.03 -12.70
C GLU A 205 1.41 0.88 -11.49
N ASN A 206 0.51 1.85 -11.62
CA ASN A 206 0.11 2.73 -10.51
C ASN A 206 -0.50 1.97 -9.33
N LEU A 207 -1.23 0.88 -9.55
CA LEU A 207 -1.81 0.06 -8.47
C LEU A 207 -0.77 -0.84 -7.79
N ILE A 208 0.14 -1.46 -8.55
CA ILE A 208 1.25 -2.24 -7.98
C ILE A 208 2.18 -1.31 -7.20
N GLN A 209 2.49 -0.15 -7.79
CA GLN A 209 3.28 0.89 -7.15
C GLN A 209 2.57 1.41 -5.90
N GLY A 210 1.25 1.64 -5.96
CA GLY A 210 0.45 2.03 -4.80
C GLY A 210 0.45 0.99 -3.67
N LEU A 211 0.37 -0.30 -3.99
CA LEU A 211 0.49 -1.37 -2.99
C LEU A 211 1.90 -1.50 -2.42
N HIS A 212 2.92 -1.33 -3.26
CA HIS A 212 4.31 -1.34 -2.84
C HIS A 212 4.63 -0.13 -1.94
N ASP A 213 4.13 1.05 -2.30
CA ASP A 213 4.26 2.28 -1.52
C ASP A 213 3.46 2.22 -0.22
N LEU A 214 2.31 1.56 -0.21
CA LEU A 214 1.56 1.25 1.01
C LEU A 214 2.37 0.35 1.94
N ASN A 215 2.96 -0.74 1.43
CA ASN A 215 3.82 -1.60 2.22
C ASN A 215 5.09 -0.88 2.73
N LYS A 216 5.73 -0.04 1.91
CA LYS A 216 6.83 0.82 2.37
C LYS A 216 6.37 1.72 3.51
N THR A 217 5.20 2.35 3.38
CA THR A 217 4.63 3.22 4.41
C THR A 217 4.42 2.46 5.71
N ARG A 218 3.95 1.21 5.66
CA ARG A 218 3.81 0.33 6.83
C ARG A 218 5.13 0.05 7.52
N TYR A 219 6.14 -0.38 6.76
CA TYR A 219 7.46 -0.66 7.32
C TYR A 219 8.11 0.58 7.90
N VAL A 220 8.02 1.73 7.22
CA VAL A 220 8.53 3.01 7.72
C VAL A 220 7.80 3.42 9.00
N THR A 221 6.48 3.25 9.06
CA THR A 221 5.67 3.53 10.26
C THR A 221 6.09 2.62 11.42
N ALA A 222 6.25 1.31 11.17
CA ALA A 222 6.69 0.36 12.19
C ALA A 222 8.10 0.68 12.71
N VAL A 223 9.05 0.98 11.81
CA VAL A 223 10.41 1.40 12.17
C VAL A 223 10.36 2.69 12.99
N GLY A 224 9.54 3.67 12.58
CA GLY A 224 9.33 4.92 13.30
C GLY A 224 8.82 4.69 14.73
N ILE A 225 7.85 3.79 14.91
CA ILE A 225 7.32 3.43 16.24
C ILE A 225 8.38 2.73 17.09
N VAL A 226 9.16 1.82 16.52
CA VAL A 226 10.27 1.14 17.24
C VAL A 226 11.32 2.15 17.70
N LEU A 227 11.70 3.11 16.84
CA LEU A 227 12.63 4.17 17.19
C LEU A 227 12.07 5.09 18.27
N LEU A 228 10.79 5.46 18.19
CA LEU A 228 10.10 6.26 19.21
C LEU A 228 10.03 5.52 20.55
N LEU A 229 9.70 4.23 20.54
CA LEU A 229 9.73 3.36 21.72
C LEU A 229 11.13 3.31 22.33
N TYR A 230 12.14 3.09 21.50
CA TYR A 230 13.52 3.00 21.93
C TYR A 230 14.02 4.31 22.58
N ASP A 231 13.77 5.46 21.94
CA ASP A 231 14.07 6.78 22.51
C ASP A 231 13.31 7.01 23.83
N HIS A 232 12.05 6.57 23.88
CA HIS A 232 11.25 6.68 25.09
C HIS A 232 11.87 5.93 26.26
N PHE A 233 12.30 4.69 26.05
CA PHE A 233 12.95 3.87 27.07
C PHE A 233 14.30 4.45 27.51
N LEU A 234 15.12 4.93 26.57
CA LEU A 234 16.41 5.53 26.89
C LEU A 234 16.28 6.78 27.75
N THR A 235 15.28 7.63 27.46
CA THR A 235 15.11 8.92 28.14
C THR A 235 14.08 8.86 29.29
N LEU A 236 13.58 7.67 29.65
CA LEU A 236 12.55 7.50 30.67
C LEU A 236 13.05 7.88 32.06
N ALA A 237 14.25 7.44 32.43
CA ALA A 237 14.85 7.74 33.73
C ALA A 237 15.00 9.26 33.95
N ASP A 238 15.60 9.94 32.96
CA ASP A 238 15.77 11.39 32.97
C ASP A 238 14.43 12.13 33.02
N SER A 239 13.42 11.62 32.31
CA SER A 239 12.08 12.20 32.28
C SER A 239 11.40 12.11 33.64
N ILE A 240 11.53 10.98 34.34
CA ILE A 240 10.95 10.77 35.67
C ILE A 240 11.62 11.71 36.67
N ASP A 241 12.95 11.81 36.64
CA ASP A 241 13.70 12.70 37.52
C ASP A 241 13.37 14.18 37.26
N PHE A 242 13.21 14.56 35.99
CA PHE A 242 12.76 15.90 35.61
C PHE A 242 11.33 16.19 36.09
N ILE A 243 10.41 15.24 35.93
CA ILE A 243 9.01 15.40 36.39
C ILE A 243 8.96 15.56 37.91
N LYS A 244 9.76 14.79 38.65
CA LYS A 244 9.76 14.77 40.11
C LYS A 244 10.41 16.02 40.71
N ASN A 245 11.48 16.54 40.10
CA ASN A 245 12.31 17.57 40.73
C ASN A 245 12.08 19.00 40.19
N SER A 246 11.40 19.19 39.05
CA SER A 246 11.13 20.54 38.51
C SER A 246 9.75 21.10 38.87
N PRO A 247 9.67 22.41 39.18
CA PRO A 247 8.39 23.10 39.36
C PRO A 247 7.53 23.07 38.08
N PRO A 248 6.20 23.21 38.19
CA PRO A 248 5.34 23.27 37.02
C PRO A 248 5.69 24.50 36.17
N SER A 249 6.03 24.26 34.90
CA SER A 249 6.33 25.30 33.92
C SER A 249 5.59 25.01 32.61
N ILE A 250 5.36 26.03 31.79
CA ILE A 250 4.67 25.89 30.51
C ILE A 250 5.45 24.93 29.59
N GLU A 251 6.78 25.05 29.60
CA GLU A 251 7.68 24.20 28.83
C GLU A 251 7.55 22.73 29.22
N LYS A 252 7.45 22.45 30.53
CA LYS A 252 7.26 21.09 31.05
C LYS A 252 5.93 20.49 30.60
N THR A 253 4.83 21.23 30.71
CA THR A 253 3.51 20.74 30.32
C THR A 253 3.43 20.49 28.81
N VAL A 254 3.92 21.43 28.00
CA VAL A 254 3.94 21.31 26.53
C VAL A 254 4.81 20.14 26.08
N PHE A 255 5.98 19.97 26.70
CA PHE A 255 6.87 18.85 26.40
C PHE A 255 6.22 17.49 26.70
N LEU A 256 5.64 17.32 27.89
CA LEU A 256 5.03 16.05 28.29
C LEU A 256 3.81 15.72 27.43
N LEU A 257 2.93 16.71 27.17
CA LEU A 257 1.77 16.52 26.29
C LEU A 257 2.21 16.11 24.89
N ASN A 258 3.13 16.84 24.27
CA ASN A 258 3.63 16.51 22.94
C ASN A 258 4.23 15.09 22.92
N ARG A 259 5.06 14.75 23.91
CA ARG A 259 5.73 13.45 24.00
C ARG A 259 4.77 12.26 24.09
N TYR A 260 3.79 12.31 25.01
CA TYR A 260 2.90 11.16 25.22
C TYR A 260 1.71 11.14 24.26
N LEU A 261 1.17 12.30 23.88
CA LEU A 261 0.03 12.37 22.95
C LEU A 261 0.43 11.92 21.54
N VAL A 262 1.60 12.37 21.05
CA VAL A 262 2.09 11.93 19.73
C VAL A 262 2.34 10.44 19.74
N PHE A 263 3.02 9.93 20.75
CA PHE A 263 3.30 8.50 20.89
C PHE A 263 2.02 7.66 20.87
N LEU A 264 1.01 8.03 21.67
CA LEU A 264 -0.27 7.34 21.70
C LEU A 264 -0.99 7.43 20.34
N SER A 265 -0.98 8.60 19.71
CA SER A 265 -1.62 8.79 18.40
C SER A 265 -0.98 7.94 17.30
N GLN A 266 0.35 7.78 17.31
CA GLN A 266 1.08 6.96 16.33
C GLN A 266 0.81 5.47 16.52
N ILE A 267 0.73 4.99 17.77
CA ILE A 267 0.32 3.61 18.06
C ILE A 267 -1.11 3.37 17.57
N CYS A 268 -2.03 4.28 17.89
CA CYS A 268 -3.41 4.18 17.40
C CYS A 268 -3.43 4.13 15.86
N ALA A 269 -2.76 5.08 15.19
CA ALA A 269 -2.69 5.10 13.73
C ALA A 269 -2.17 3.79 13.15
N ALA A 270 -1.08 3.21 13.69
CA ALA A 270 -0.55 1.93 13.22
C ALA A 270 -1.54 0.78 13.42
N VAL A 271 -2.20 0.70 14.58
CA VAL A 271 -3.21 -0.35 14.85
C VAL A 271 -4.37 -0.30 13.84
N PHE A 272 -4.81 0.90 13.46
CA PHE A 272 -5.89 1.09 12.50
C PHE A 272 -5.44 0.95 11.03
N MET A 273 -4.18 1.23 10.71
CA MET A 273 -3.62 1.08 9.35
C MET A 273 -3.18 -0.36 9.02
N ASP A 274 -2.92 -1.19 10.05
CA ASP A 274 -2.44 -2.58 9.89
C ASP A 274 -3.46 -3.64 10.34
N HIS A 275 -4.72 -3.25 10.59
CA HIS A 275 -5.85 -4.14 10.86
C HIS A 275 -5.57 -5.18 11.97
N PHE A 276 -5.15 -4.70 13.15
CA PHE A 276 -4.98 -5.58 14.31
C PHE A 276 -6.32 -6.02 14.95
N SER A 277 -7.44 -5.35 14.61
CA SER A 277 -8.77 -5.60 15.19
C SER A 277 -9.51 -6.79 14.58
N GLY A 278 -9.07 -7.31 13.43
CA GLY A 278 -9.64 -8.50 12.78
C GLY A 278 -11.05 -8.35 12.19
N SER A 279 -11.64 -7.14 12.23
CA SER A 279 -12.95 -6.81 11.68
C SER A 279 -12.86 -5.62 10.72
N ASP A 280 -13.67 -5.65 9.65
CA ASP A 280 -13.74 -4.54 8.70
C ASP A 280 -14.13 -3.25 9.44
N LEU A 281 -13.32 -2.22 9.23
CA LEU A 281 -13.52 -0.91 9.85
C LEU A 281 -14.50 -0.11 8.99
N PRO A 282 -15.50 0.55 9.60
CA PRO A 282 -16.32 1.53 8.89
C PRO A 282 -15.43 2.62 8.28
N ASP A 283 -15.76 3.11 7.09
CA ASP A 283 -15.05 4.24 6.45
C ASP A 283 -14.95 5.46 7.38
N LEU A 284 -15.98 5.69 8.21
CA LEU A 284 -16.02 6.73 9.21
C LEU A 284 -14.88 6.60 10.24
N SER A 285 -14.54 5.38 10.65
CA SER A 285 -13.43 5.12 11.59
C SER A 285 -12.10 5.51 10.96
N CYS A 286 -11.88 5.18 9.68
CA CYS A 286 -10.69 5.61 8.94
C CYS A 286 -10.58 7.13 8.84
N GLN A 287 -11.69 7.80 8.51
CA GLN A 287 -11.74 9.26 8.44
C GLN A 287 -11.41 9.91 9.78
N ILE A 288 -11.97 9.41 10.88
CA ILE A 288 -11.71 9.94 12.23
C ILE A 288 -10.25 9.73 12.63
N VAL A 289 -9.72 8.51 12.48
CA VAL A 289 -8.36 8.19 12.93
C VAL A 289 -7.30 8.96 12.15
N ILE A 290 -7.42 9.01 10.82
CA ILE A 290 -6.48 9.76 9.98
C ILE A 290 -6.57 11.25 10.28
N SER A 291 -7.79 11.81 10.40
CA SER A 291 -7.97 13.23 10.74
C SER A 291 -7.39 13.58 12.11
N LEU A 292 -7.65 12.75 13.13
CA LEU A 292 -7.15 12.97 14.48
C LEU A 292 -5.62 12.87 14.51
N THR A 293 -5.04 11.88 13.83
CA THR A 293 -3.58 11.73 13.72
C THR A 293 -2.96 12.93 13.03
N PHE A 294 -3.58 13.43 11.96
CA PHE A 294 -3.12 14.61 11.25
C PHE A 294 -3.16 15.87 12.14
N VAL A 295 -4.26 16.10 12.86
CA VAL A 295 -4.39 17.22 13.80
C VAL A 295 -3.36 17.15 14.94
N VAL A 296 -3.17 15.97 15.53
CA VAL A 296 -2.13 15.76 16.56
C VAL A 296 -0.74 16.06 16.01
N GLY A 297 -0.46 15.67 14.76
CA GLY A 297 0.77 16.03 14.05
C GLY A 297 0.98 17.54 13.93
N ILE A 298 -0.04 18.30 13.54
CA ILE A 298 0.06 19.78 13.44
C ILE A 298 0.31 20.41 14.81
N LEU A 299 -0.39 19.96 15.86
CA LEU A 299 -0.17 20.45 17.22
C LEU A 299 1.22 20.10 17.75
N SER A 300 1.75 18.93 17.38
CA SER A 300 3.12 18.52 17.69
C SER A 300 4.15 19.45 17.04
N ILE A 301 4.00 19.76 15.76
CA ILE A 301 4.89 20.70 15.05
C ILE A 301 4.86 22.07 15.73
N ALA A 302 3.66 22.58 16.03
CA ALA A 302 3.49 23.88 16.67
C ALA A 302 4.17 23.95 18.05
N SER A 303 3.97 22.91 18.87
CA SER A 303 4.57 22.84 20.20
C SER A 303 6.09 22.67 20.16
N SER A 304 6.62 21.85 19.25
CA SER A 304 8.07 21.71 19.02
C SER A 304 8.71 23.04 18.63
N ASN A 305 8.13 23.74 17.66
CA ASN A 305 8.62 25.05 17.21
C ASN A 305 8.53 26.11 18.30
N ALA A 306 7.49 26.08 19.13
CA ALA A 306 7.37 26.98 20.28
C ALA A 306 8.48 26.72 21.31
N LEU A 307 8.83 25.46 21.60
CA LEU A 307 9.92 25.12 22.51
C LEU A 307 11.28 25.60 21.99
N VAL A 308 11.55 25.44 20.70
CA VAL A 308 12.78 25.94 20.07
C VAL A 308 12.82 27.48 20.13
N MET A 309 11.70 28.14 19.81
CA MET A 309 11.59 29.60 19.90
C MET A 309 11.91 30.10 21.31
N LEU A 310 11.34 29.50 22.36
CA LEU A 310 11.61 29.87 23.75
C LEU A 310 13.10 29.73 24.09
N ARG A 311 13.75 28.66 23.64
CA ARG A 311 15.20 28.46 23.84
C ARG A 311 16.03 29.56 23.19
N VAL A 312 15.69 29.98 21.96
CA VAL A 312 16.42 31.05 21.26
C VAL A 312 16.16 32.42 21.89
N ILE A 313 14.94 32.69 22.35
CA ILE A 313 14.63 33.91 23.12
C ILE A 313 15.51 33.99 24.39
N HIS A 314 15.66 32.88 25.09
CA HIS A 314 16.57 32.79 26.24
C HIS A 314 18.03 32.98 25.85
N LEU A 315 18.47 32.41 24.72
CA LEU A 315 19.83 32.55 24.20
C LEU A 315 20.19 34.02 23.90
N TRP A 316 19.23 34.79 23.39
CA TRP A 316 19.36 36.22 23.09
C TRP A 316 19.08 37.13 24.29
N ASN A 317 19.03 36.56 25.50
CA ASN A 317 18.76 37.29 26.74
C ASN A 317 17.49 38.16 26.68
N ARG A 318 16.45 37.66 26.00
CA ARG A 318 15.13 38.32 25.85
C ARG A 318 15.17 39.68 25.16
N ASP A 319 16.03 39.85 24.16
CA ASP A 319 16.01 41.03 23.30
C ASP A 319 14.64 41.20 22.61
N HIS A 320 14.03 42.38 22.75
CA HIS A 320 12.67 42.64 22.26
C HIS A 320 12.56 42.68 20.73
N CYS A 321 13.64 42.99 20.00
CA CYS A 321 13.64 42.94 18.55
C CYS A 321 13.59 41.49 18.08
N ILE A 322 14.45 40.64 18.66
CA ILE A 322 14.49 39.20 18.36
C ILE A 322 13.19 38.50 18.76
N ILE A 323 12.61 38.84 19.91
CA ILE A 323 11.31 38.29 20.33
C ILE A 323 10.22 38.60 19.31
N LYS A 324 10.12 39.86 18.85
CA LYS A 324 9.13 40.25 17.84
C LYS A 324 9.37 39.51 16.53
N LEU A 325 10.61 39.47 16.04
CA LEU A 325 10.98 38.77 14.81
C LEU A 325 10.58 37.29 14.86
N LEU A 326 10.94 36.59 15.95
CA LEU A 326 10.59 35.18 16.15
C LEU A 326 9.09 34.97 16.27
N ALA A 327 8.36 35.84 16.99
CA ALA A 327 6.92 35.75 17.12
C ALA A 327 6.20 35.95 15.78
N TYR A 328 6.60 36.95 14.98
CA TYR A 328 6.03 37.17 13.65
C TYR A 328 6.34 36.00 12.70
N GLY A 329 7.58 35.51 12.71
CA GLY A 329 7.96 34.35 11.91
C GLY A 329 7.16 33.10 12.28
N PHE A 330 7.00 32.82 13.58
CA PHE A 330 6.24 31.68 14.08
C PHE A 330 4.76 31.76 13.67
N ILE A 331 4.13 32.93 13.88
CA ILE A 331 2.72 33.14 13.52
C ILE A 331 2.52 32.95 12.01
N LEU A 332 3.39 33.55 11.18
CA LEU A 332 3.30 33.44 9.73
C LEU A 332 3.47 31.99 9.26
N SER A 333 4.49 31.28 9.77
CA SER A 333 4.70 29.87 9.43
C SER A 333 3.53 29.01 9.88
N PHE A 334 3.00 29.23 11.08
CA PHE A 334 1.91 28.41 11.62
C PHE A 334 0.60 28.64 10.87
N LEU A 335 0.28 29.89 10.51
CA LEU A 335 -0.88 30.19 9.66
C LEU A 335 -0.76 29.51 8.29
N ALA A 336 0.43 29.51 7.68
CA ALA A 336 0.68 28.79 6.44
C ALA A 336 0.52 27.26 6.61
N THR A 337 1.09 26.67 7.67
CA THR A 337 0.95 25.24 8.00
C THR A 337 -0.52 24.86 8.17
N VAL A 338 -1.31 25.65 8.90
CA VAL A 338 -2.74 25.42 9.10
C VAL A 338 -3.50 25.57 7.77
N GLY A 339 -3.17 26.56 6.94
CA GLY A 339 -3.77 26.74 5.62
C GLY A 339 -3.56 25.53 4.71
N PHE A 340 -2.33 25.05 4.58
CA PHE A 340 -2.03 23.82 3.83
C PHE A 340 -2.70 22.59 4.44
N ALA A 341 -2.73 22.46 5.76
CA ALA A 341 -3.37 21.35 6.45
C ALA A 341 -4.89 21.31 6.19
N ILE A 342 -5.57 22.46 6.24
CA ILE A 342 -7.00 22.56 5.94
C ILE A 342 -7.26 22.15 4.48
N GLU A 343 -6.44 22.62 3.54
CA GLU A 343 -6.60 22.28 2.12
C GLU A 343 -6.43 20.77 1.88
N VAL A 344 -5.39 20.16 2.46
CA VAL A 344 -5.16 18.71 2.38
C VAL A 344 -6.34 17.94 2.96
N MET A 345 -6.82 18.34 4.14
CA MET A 345 -7.91 17.65 4.81
C MET A 345 -9.23 17.82 4.06
N TYR A 346 -9.51 19.00 3.52
CA TYR A 346 -10.71 19.27 2.71
C TYR A 346 -10.76 18.40 1.45
N ARG A 347 -9.64 18.22 0.75
CA ARG A 347 -9.56 17.38 -0.46
C ARG A 347 -9.56 15.88 -0.16
N SER A 348 -8.93 15.47 0.93
CA SER A 348 -8.65 14.06 1.19
C SER A 348 -9.74 13.38 2.02
N LEU A 349 -10.45 14.10 2.91
CA LEU A 349 -11.34 13.48 3.90
C LEU A 349 -12.46 12.62 3.27
N SER A 350 -13.08 13.10 2.19
CA SER A 350 -14.12 12.38 1.46
C SER A 350 -13.58 11.20 0.63
N SER A 351 -12.27 11.18 0.40
CA SER A 351 -11.55 10.18 -0.39
C SER A 351 -10.88 9.10 0.48
N ILE A 352 -10.97 9.23 1.80
CA ILE A 352 -10.47 8.22 2.74
C ILE A 352 -11.51 7.11 2.88
N ARG A 353 -11.10 5.88 2.56
CA ARG A 353 -11.92 4.67 2.69
C ARG A 353 -11.10 3.52 3.25
N TYR A 354 -11.80 2.57 3.86
CA TYR A 354 -11.18 1.32 4.29
C TYR A 354 -11.03 0.37 3.10
N ALA A 355 -9.80 -0.02 2.78
CA ALA A 355 -9.51 -0.99 1.73
C ALA A 355 -9.40 -2.39 2.33
N SER A 356 -10.47 -3.17 2.25
CA SER A 356 -10.49 -4.55 2.78
C SER A 356 -9.42 -5.46 2.16
N TYR A 357 -9.01 -5.23 0.90
CA TYR A 357 -7.95 -5.99 0.24
C TYR A 357 -6.54 -5.65 0.77
N ALA A 358 -6.32 -4.40 1.20
CA ALA A 358 -5.05 -3.95 1.72
C ALA A 358 -4.99 -4.03 3.24
N HIS A 359 -6.13 -4.27 3.92
CA HIS A 359 -6.28 -4.19 5.37
C HIS A 359 -5.80 -2.85 5.94
N SER A 360 -6.07 -1.75 5.23
CA SER A 360 -5.61 -0.40 5.60
C SER A 360 -6.64 0.66 5.22
N CYS A 361 -6.62 1.77 5.94
CA CYS A 361 -7.24 3.00 5.46
C CYS A 361 -6.37 3.58 4.33
N VAL A 362 -6.99 3.94 3.20
CA VAL A 362 -6.29 4.50 2.03
C VAL A 362 -7.00 5.76 1.54
N SER A 363 -6.25 6.69 0.95
CA SER A 363 -6.79 7.84 0.22
C SER A 363 -6.77 7.55 -1.27
N THR A 364 -7.90 7.74 -1.96
CA THR A 364 -7.97 7.58 -3.42
C THR A 364 -7.41 8.79 -4.18
N VAL A 365 -6.96 9.84 -3.49
CA VAL A 365 -6.44 11.07 -4.08
C VAL A 365 -5.05 11.38 -3.53
N LYS A 366 -4.10 11.68 -4.42
CA LYS A 366 -2.76 12.17 -4.07
C LYS A 366 -2.87 13.58 -3.50
N ALA A 367 -2.41 13.79 -2.27
CA ALA A 367 -2.35 15.09 -1.63
C ALA A 367 -1.08 15.85 -2.05
N SER A 368 -1.05 16.39 -3.27
CA SER A 368 0.10 17.15 -3.78
C SER A 368 0.45 18.39 -2.95
N THR A 369 -0.51 18.90 -2.16
CA THR A 369 -0.31 20.04 -1.24
C THR A 369 0.26 19.63 0.13
N LEU A 370 0.38 18.33 0.43
CA LEU A 370 0.90 17.82 1.70
C LEU A 370 2.33 18.30 2.03
N PRO A 371 3.30 18.35 1.09
CA PRO A 371 4.64 18.85 1.38
C PRO A 371 4.68 20.30 1.87
N GLY A 372 3.68 21.13 1.49
CA GLY A 372 3.55 22.51 1.95
C GLY A 372 3.39 22.63 3.48
N VAL A 373 2.80 21.62 4.12
CA VAL A 373 2.65 21.56 5.58
C VAL A 373 4.01 21.57 6.28
N TRP A 374 4.96 20.75 5.81
CA TRP A 374 6.31 20.69 6.39
C TRP A 374 7.20 21.83 5.91
N ALA A 375 7.11 22.22 4.63
CA ALA A 375 7.92 23.30 4.07
C ALA A 375 7.68 24.64 4.78
N SER A 376 6.42 24.95 5.12
CA SER A 376 6.08 26.17 5.88
C SER A 376 6.71 26.21 7.27
N SER A 377 6.78 25.07 7.97
CA SER A 377 7.47 24.94 9.26
C SER A 377 8.99 25.08 9.10
N LEU A 378 9.56 24.45 8.07
CA LEU A 378 11.01 24.44 7.85
C LEU A 378 11.57 25.84 7.62
N VAL A 379 10.82 26.74 6.96
CA VAL A 379 11.22 28.15 6.77
C VAL A 379 11.46 28.82 8.13
N PHE A 380 10.59 28.57 9.11
CA PHE A 380 10.78 29.10 10.47
C PHE A 380 12.01 28.50 11.14
N GLU A 381 12.21 27.19 11.03
CA GLU A 381 13.37 26.53 11.62
C GLU A 381 14.70 27.01 11.02
N VAL A 382 14.76 27.25 9.70
CA VAL A 382 15.93 27.84 9.02
C VAL A 382 16.22 29.23 9.56
N MET A 383 15.19 30.07 9.74
CA MET A 383 15.36 31.40 10.35
C MET A 383 15.90 31.29 11.78
N VAL A 384 15.36 30.38 12.59
CA VAL A 384 15.81 30.14 13.96
C VAL A 384 17.26 29.67 14.00
N LEU A 385 17.63 28.73 13.13
CA LEU A 385 19.00 28.24 13.01
C LEU A 385 19.96 29.37 12.60
N ALA A 386 19.57 30.21 11.63
CA ALA A 386 20.36 31.36 11.23
C ALA A 386 20.60 32.33 12.39
N LEU A 387 19.59 32.57 13.24
CA LEU A 387 19.74 33.40 14.44
C LEU A 387 20.64 32.77 15.50
N VAL A 388 20.62 31.45 15.66
CA VAL A 388 21.53 30.74 16.57
C VAL A 388 22.97 30.84 16.08
N ILE A 389 23.21 30.58 14.78
CA ILE A 389 24.53 30.71 14.14
C ILE A 389 25.03 32.14 14.24
N TYR A 390 24.19 33.13 13.91
CA TYR A 390 24.54 34.54 13.98
C TYR A 390 24.92 34.95 15.41
N ASN A 391 24.18 34.49 16.43
CA ASN A 391 24.53 34.73 17.83
C ASN A 391 25.88 34.10 18.19
N GLY A 392 26.15 32.88 17.72
CA GLY A 392 27.42 32.19 17.92
C GLY A 392 28.62 32.93 17.33
N LEU A 393 28.47 33.45 16.12
CA LEU A 393 29.52 34.22 15.42
C LEU A 393 29.70 35.62 16.02
N SER A 394 28.61 36.28 16.44
CA SER A 394 28.63 37.64 16.96
C SER A 394 29.11 37.74 18.41
N ARG A 395 28.95 36.66 19.19
CA ARG A 395 29.40 36.58 20.60
C ARG A 395 30.29 35.35 20.79
N PRO A 396 31.51 35.33 20.22
CA PRO A 396 32.42 34.20 20.39
C PRO A 396 32.77 34.06 21.87
N ARG A 397 32.20 33.02 22.51
CA ARG A 397 32.61 32.63 23.86
C ARG A 397 34.06 32.16 23.76
N GLY A 398 34.91 32.59 24.70
CA GLY A 398 36.33 32.21 24.74
C GLY A 398 36.53 30.71 24.55
N ASN A 399 37.56 30.36 23.78
CA ASN A 399 37.83 29.11 23.05
C ASN A 399 37.91 27.77 23.85
N THR A 400 37.26 27.60 25.00
CA THR A 400 37.63 26.52 25.94
C THR A 400 36.52 25.53 26.31
N THR A 401 35.56 25.23 25.44
CA THR A 401 34.66 24.09 25.69
C THR A 401 34.46 23.21 24.44
N PRO A 402 34.93 21.94 24.47
CA PRO A 402 34.66 20.92 23.43
C PRO A 402 33.17 20.79 23.09
N LEU A 403 32.32 21.06 24.08
CA LEU A 403 30.86 20.99 23.98
C LEU A 403 30.28 21.90 22.89
N THR A 404 30.80 23.12 22.72
CA THR A 404 30.27 24.09 21.74
C THR A 404 30.53 23.61 20.32
N ARG A 405 31.70 23.02 20.07
CA ARG A 405 32.08 22.47 18.75
C ARG A 405 31.23 21.26 18.38
N VAL A 406 30.97 20.39 19.35
CA VAL A 406 30.10 19.21 19.19
C VAL A 406 28.66 19.64 18.91
N LEU A 407 28.13 20.61 19.66
CA LEU A 407 26.75 21.10 19.47
C LEU A 407 26.54 21.75 18.09
N TYR A 408 27.50 22.56 17.62
CA TYR A 408 27.41 23.20 16.29
C TYR A 408 27.59 22.20 15.16
N ARG A 409 28.58 21.31 15.24
CA ARG A 409 28.85 20.34 14.17
C ARG A 409 27.72 19.33 14.07
N ASP A 410 27.35 18.71 15.18
CA ASP A 410 26.42 17.59 15.17
C ASP A 410 24.96 18.10 15.06
N GLY A 411 24.65 19.27 15.63
CA GLY A 411 23.33 19.90 15.48
C GLY A 411 23.04 20.43 14.08
N VAL A 412 24.02 21.07 13.41
CA VAL A 412 23.83 21.56 12.03
C VAL A 412 23.77 20.40 11.04
N LEU A 413 24.58 19.35 11.23
CA LEU A 413 24.53 18.15 10.39
C LEU A 413 23.18 17.42 10.54
N PHE A 414 22.69 17.31 11.77
CA PHE A 414 21.37 16.74 12.04
C PHE A 414 20.25 17.55 11.37
N PHE A 415 20.31 18.89 11.48
CA PHE A 415 19.35 19.77 10.82
C PHE A 415 19.40 19.66 9.29
N ALA A 416 20.61 19.64 8.70
CA ALA A 416 20.79 19.49 7.26
C ALA A 416 20.27 18.14 6.75
N ALA A 417 20.46 17.07 7.51
CA ALA A 417 19.93 15.75 7.18
C ALA A 417 18.39 15.73 7.21
N LEU A 418 17.77 16.33 8.23
CA LEU A 418 16.31 16.44 8.32
C LEU A 418 15.73 17.32 7.20
N ALA A 419 16.32 18.49 6.95
CA ALA A 419 15.92 19.36 5.86
C ALA A 419 15.99 18.64 4.51
N GLY A 420 17.09 17.91 4.24
CA GLY A 420 17.24 17.09 3.03
C GLY A 420 16.17 16.01 2.90
N ALA A 421 15.82 15.33 3.98
CA ALA A 421 14.76 14.33 3.99
C ALA A 421 13.38 14.94 3.67
N TYR A 422 13.10 16.16 4.14
CA TYR A 422 11.84 16.86 3.83
C TYR A 422 11.76 17.38 2.38
N PHE A 423 12.89 17.71 1.76
CA PHE A 423 12.93 18.15 0.36
C PHE A 423 12.93 17.01 -0.65
N SER A 424 13.35 15.81 -0.27
CA SER A 424 13.40 14.65 -1.18
C SER A 424 12.08 14.38 -1.91
N PRO A 425 10.89 14.43 -1.28
CA PRO A 425 9.62 14.19 -1.97
C PRO A 425 9.20 15.34 -2.91
N ILE A 426 9.63 16.57 -2.62
CA ILE A 426 9.28 17.77 -3.42
C ILE A 426 10.03 17.77 -4.75
N VAL A 427 11.26 17.26 -4.76
CA VAL A 427 12.14 17.25 -5.95
C VAL A 427 11.85 16.06 -6.87
N THR A 428 11.28 14.97 -6.35
CA THR A 428 11.00 13.75 -7.12
C THR A 428 9.67 13.74 -7.86
N ASP A 429 8.81 14.73 -7.66
CA ASP A 429 7.45 14.78 -8.24
C ASP A 429 7.41 15.29 -9.71
N ASP A 430 8.56 15.55 -10.33
CA ASP A 430 8.70 16.10 -11.70
C ASP A 430 9.05 15.05 -12.79
N ASN A 431 8.96 13.74 -12.52
CA ASN A 431 9.17 12.68 -13.55
C ASN A 431 8.03 11.67 -13.60
#